data_AF-A0A6N3UYC7-F1
#
_entry.id   AF-A0A6N3UYC7-F1
#
_cell.length_a   1.000
_cell.length_b   1.000
_cell.length_c   1.000
_cell.angle_alpha   90.00
_cell.angle_beta   90.00
_cell.angle_gamma   90.00
#
_symmetry.space_group_name_H-M   'P 1'
#
loop_
_entity.id
_entity.type
_entity.pdbx_description
1 polymer ?
#
loop_
_entity_poly.entity_id
_entity_poly.type
_entity_poly.pdbx_seq_one_letter_code
_entity_poly.pdbx_strand_id
1 'polypeptide(L)'
;MKDSNELKIIAFFFDSSMIDEPSYGDVVFENIVKGIEITLNSSKIIFSRGDIVNKAAYNDVNPFVIKNDLCTITKINKSFSDYLYVCMLEDIEQQIAIKIDSRLKETFSAYVGMTTIDIQSSDSRKQFWKTLIREFSVEYKTITYFGCEDEGTSFDVSTAESYGYIVNYDGFPSEWDYCGRKTMFSTRQSSLIKSIEQLDVIEGKSDSDRGIMEMNFALVKELGISGVEIWKAVEDINRVYIAKEGKFASTDYIFTSLYQASQGFERILKILIELIVYKENAADKEKTDRLLYSHKHTAMYEFISKHTSINLNTKCKSLLSMLESFYKYARYNRFSYSKNDVLELTLIQNFGRDLDENDFDNTIKHLYGKSLGKTAQSLYALIKELCYELNIYVYEISYESVARYVFYKYYGNDLYETLNRLEQSKKELIWYLMKSGGENPLTKILDNITPLPFEECNINYFLRSLITNDNDTYMIYDFVSNEYDELVEQNKLKWKERCEIINDIIGNTNLYFDDELYDDYEVDECDNED
;
A
#
# COMPACT_ATOMS: atom_id res chain seq x y z
N MET A 1 -23.17 1.54 -35.67
CA MET A 1 -23.41 0.11 -35.97
C MET A 1 -22.33 -0.40 -36.91
N LYS A 2 -21.09 -0.57 -36.45
CA LYS A 2 -19.98 -1.03 -37.32
C LYS A 2 -19.16 -2.22 -36.79
N ASP A 3 -19.43 -2.74 -35.60
CA ASP A 3 -18.63 -3.83 -35.00
C ASP A 3 -19.43 -5.08 -34.57
N SER A 4 -20.67 -5.28 -35.04
CA SER A 4 -21.51 -6.37 -34.52
C SER A 4 -21.09 -7.80 -34.91
N ASN A 5 -20.08 -7.96 -35.78
CA ASN A 5 -19.64 -9.26 -36.31
C ASN A 5 -18.21 -9.64 -35.90
N GLU A 6 -17.58 -8.90 -34.98
CA GLU A 6 -16.25 -9.28 -34.51
C GLU A 6 -16.36 -10.43 -33.51
N LEU A 7 -15.79 -11.59 -33.85
CA LEU A 7 -15.68 -12.74 -32.99
C LEU A 7 -14.79 -12.42 -31.78
N LYS A 8 -15.21 -12.83 -30.59
CA LYS A 8 -14.51 -12.55 -29.32
C LYS A 8 -14.09 -13.83 -28.62
N ILE A 9 -13.19 -13.66 -27.64
CA ILE A 9 -12.95 -14.66 -26.60
C ILE A 9 -13.54 -14.11 -25.31
N ILE A 10 -14.52 -14.84 -24.76
CA ILE A 10 -15.25 -14.44 -23.56
C ILE A 10 -15.10 -15.53 -22.50
N ALA A 11 -14.74 -15.14 -21.29
CA ALA A 11 -14.69 -16.00 -20.12
C ALA A 11 -15.91 -15.72 -19.23
N PHE A 12 -16.59 -16.79 -18.83
CA PHE A 12 -17.76 -16.83 -17.95
C PHE A 12 -17.34 -17.44 -16.61
N PHE A 13 -17.58 -16.71 -15.51
CA PHE A 13 -17.10 -17.05 -14.18
C PHE A 13 -18.22 -17.63 -13.32
N PHE A 14 -17.90 -18.65 -12.51
CA PHE A 14 -18.82 -19.37 -11.65
C PHE A 14 -18.20 -19.59 -10.27
N ASP A 15 -18.98 -19.32 -9.22
CA ASP A 15 -18.65 -19.62 -7.83
C ASP A 15 -19.01 -21.09 -7.53
N SER A 16 -18.01 -21.97 -7.50
CA SER A 16 -18.25 -23.40 -7.24
C SER A 16 -18.84 -23.64 -5.85
N SER A 17 -18.61 -22.75 -4.88
CA SER A 17 -19.17 -22.92 -3.52
C SER A 17 -20.70 -22.76 -3.45
N MET A 18 -21.31 -22.29 -4.54
CA MET A 18 -22.75 -22.18 -4.71
C MET A 18 -23.36 -23.38 -5.47
N ILE A 19 -22.55 -24.40 -5.79
CA ILE A 19 -22.95 -25.60 -6.51
C ILE A 19 -22.85 -26.79 -5.56
N ASP A 20 -23.99 -27.35 -5.17
CA ASP A 20 -24.09 -28.46 -4.20
C ASP A 20 -23.89 -29.84 -4.86
N GLU A 21 -22.87 -29.95 -5.72
CA GLU A 21 -22.51 -31.19 -6.43
C GLU A 21 -20.98 -31.26 -6.61
N PRO A 22 -20.33 -32.40 -6.28
CA PRO A 22 -18.88 -32.57 -6.46
C PRO A 22 -18.42 -32.36 -7.91
N SER A 23 -19.26 -32.70 -8.88
CA SER A 23 -19.01 -32.49 -10.32
C SER A 23 -19.57 -31.15 -10.79
N TYR A 24 -19.19 -30.06 -10.12
CA TYR A 24 -19.68 -28.72 -10.45
C TYR A 24 -19.41 -28.31 -11.91
N GLY A 25 -18.34 -28.83 -12.52
CA GLY A 25 -18.04 -28.61 -13.94
C GLY A 25 -19.16 -29.10 -14.88
N ASP A 26 -19.80 -30.23 -14.56
CA ASP A 26 -20.90 -30.80 -15.35
C ASP A 26 -22.18 -30.00 -15.16
N VAL A 27 -22.43 -29.52 -13.94
CA VAL A 27 -23.54 -28.61 -13.66
C VAL A 27 -23.38 -27.31 -14.46
N VAL A 28 -22.17 -26.75 -14.51
CA VAL A 28 -21.89 -25.55 -15.31
C VAL A 28 -22.08 -25.84 -16.81
N PHE A 29 -21.56 -26.97 -17.30
CA PHE A 29 -21.74 -27.40 -18.68
C PHE A 29 -23.22 -27.49 -19.06
N GLU A 30 -24.03 -28.21 -18.27
CA GLU A 30 -25.47 -28.33 -18.45
C GLU A 30 -26.14 -26.95 -18.53
N ASN A 31 -25.80 -26.06 -17.60
CA ASN A 31 -26.34 -24.70 -17.55
C ASN A 31 -25.99 -23.86 -18.78
N ILE A 32 -24.85 -24.12 -19.43
CA ILE A 32 -24.52 -23.48 -20.71
C ILE A 32 -25.35 -24.10 -21.84
N VAL A 33 -25.28 -25.42 -22.03
CA VAL A 33 -25.86 -26.08 -23.23
C VAL A 33 -27.38 -26.06 -23.26
N LYS A 34 -28.05 -26.10 -22.09
CA LYS A 34 -29.52 -26.11 -21.98
C LYS A 34 -30.19 -24.86 -22.55
N GLY A 35 -29.48 -23.73 -22.58
CA GLY A 35 -30.02 -22.47 -23.09
C GLY A 35 -30.05 -22.36 -24.62
N ILE A 36 -29.38 -23.29 -25.32
CA ILE A 36 -29.26 -23.40 -26.78
C ILE A 36 -28.76 -22.14 -27.52
N GLU A 37 -28.43 -21.04 -26.84
CA GLU A 37 -28.00 -19.80 -27.51
C GLU A 37 -26.70 -19.99 -28.28
N ILE A 38 -25.81 -20.83 -27.76
CA ILE A 38 -24.53 -21.17 -28.39
C ILE A 38 -24.72 -21.77 -29.80
N THR A 39 -25.85 -22.46 -30.04
CA THR A 39 -26.17 -23.07 -31.35
C THR A 39 -26.51 -22.04 -32.44
N LEU A 40 -26.78 -20.79 -32.04
CA LEU A 40 -27.10 -19.69 -32.93
C LEU A 40 -25.84 -18.97 -33.44
N ASN A 41 -24.66 -19.30 -32.91
CA ASN A 41 -23.41 -18.71 -33.36
C ASN A 41 -23.13 -19.13 -34.82
N SER A 42 -22.69 -18.19 -35.66
CA SER A 42 -22.45 -18.48 -37.08
C SER A 42 -21.21 -19.33 -37.34
N SER A 43 -20.28 -19.37 -36.38
CA SER A 43 -18.99 -20.05 -36.49
C SER A 43 -18.84 -21.13 -35.41
N LYS A 44 -17.94 -22.08 -35.65
CA LYS A 44 -17.50 -23.04 -34.64
C LYS A 44 -16.93 -22.30 -33.42
N ILE A 45 -17.42 -22.63 -32.23
CA ILE A 45 -16.91 -22.13 -30.94
C ILE A 45 -15.95 -23.16 -30.35
N ILE A 46 -14.79 -22.73 -29.85
CA ILE A 46 -13.95 -23.58 -29.00
C ILE A 46 -14.32 -23.33 -27.54
N PHE A 47 -14.58 -24.42 -26.82
CA PHE A 47 -14.94 -24.41 -25.41
C PHE A 47 -13.77 -24.89 -24.57
N SER A 48 -13.34 -24.05 -23.62
CA SER A 48 -12.36 -24.43 -22.61
C SER A 48 -12.94 -24.23 -21.21
N ARG A 49 -12.60 -25.09 -20.25
CA ARG A 49 -13.05 -24.92 -18.86
C ARG A 49 -12.03 -25.38 -17.84
N GLY A 50 -12.19 -24.92 -16.60
CA GLY A 50 -11.31 -25.26 -15.49
C GLY A 50 -11.34 -24.23 -14.36
N ASP A 51 -10.64 -24.56 -13.29
CA ASP A 51 -10.48 -23.66 -12.14
C ASP A 51 -9.39 -22.62 -12.41
N ILE A 52 -9.58 -21.41 -11.90
CA ILE A 52 -8.48 -20.45 -11.79
C ILE A 52 -7.56 -20.92 -10.66
N VAL A 53 -6.38 -21.43 -11.01
CA VAL A 53 -5.40 -21.97 -10.02
C VAL A 53 -4.82 -20.89 -9.11
N ASN A 54 -4.81 -19.62 -9.55
CA ASN A 54 -4.31 -18.51 -8.76
C ASN A 54 -5.31 -18.10 -7.67
N LYS A 55 -5.04 -18.53 -6.43
CA LYS A 55 -5.88 -18.25 -5.25
C LYS A 55 -6.13 -16.76 -4.98
N ALA A 56 -5.32 -15.84 -5.50
CA ALA A 56 -5.58 -14.41 -5.35
C ALA A 56 -6.92 -14.01 -6.01
N ALA A 57 -7.35 -14.70 -7.06
CA ALA A 57 -8.63 -14.49 -7.71
C ALA A 57 -9.83 -14.77 -6.79
N TYR A 58 -9.65 -15.65 -5.80
CA TYR A 58 -10.71 -16.01 -4.85
C TYR A 58 -10.98 -14.90 -3.85
N ASN A 59 -9.95 -14.09 -3.55
CA ASN A 59 -10.08 -12.92 -2.69
C ASN A 59 -10.56 -11.70 -3.47
N ASP A 60 -10.08 -11.54 -4.71
CA ASP A 60 -10.40 -10.42 -5.57
C ASP A 60 -10.22 -10.79 -7.05
N VAL A 61 -11.35 -10.89 -7.75
CA VAL A 61 -11.39 -11.23 -9.18
C VAL A 61 -11.08 -10.02 -10.07
N ASN A 62 -11.13 -8.78 -9.56
CA ASN A 62 -10.97 -7.59 -10.39
C ASN A 62 -9.65 -7.55 -11.20
N PRO A 63 -8.49 -7.92 -10.64
CA PRO A 63 -7.23 -7.97 -11.38
C PRO A 63 -7.17 -9.02 -12.49
N PHE A 64 -8.08 -10.00 -12.46
CA PHE A 64 -8.15 -11.12 -13.40
C PHE A 64 -9.08 -10.81 -14.57
N VAL A 65 -9.85 -9.72 -14.53
CA VAL A 65 -10.83 -9.37 -15.56
C VAL A 65 -10.42 -8.11 -16.33
N ILE A 66 -10.93 -7.95 -17.54
CA ILE A 66 -10.74 -6.75 -18.35
C ILE A 66 -12.00 -5.90 -18.21
N LYS A 67 -11.89 -4.74 -17.56
CA LYS A 67 -13.01 -3.80 -17.35
C LYS A 67 -13.31 -3.01 -18.64
N ASN A 68 -14.10 -3.61 -19.53
CA ASN A 68 -14.67 -2.95 -20.71
C ASN A 68 -16.20 -3.14 -20.76
N ASP A 69 -16.84 -2.70 -21.84
CA ASP A 69 -18.31 -2.72 -22.00
C ASP A 69 -18.92 -4.15 -21.97
N LEU A 70 -18.11 -5.19 -22.13
CA LEU A 70 -18.55 -6.60 -22.03
C LEU A 70 -18.24 -7.23 -20.67
N CYS A 71 -17.55 -6.53 -19.78
CA CYS A 71 -17.31 -7.02 -18.44
C CYS A 71 -18.53 -6.80 -17.56
N THR A 72 -19.17 -7.89 -17.15
CA THR A 72 -20.34 -7.85 -16.28
C THR A 72 -20.04 -8.25 -14.84
N ILE A 73 -18.81 -8.69 -14.57
CA ILE A 73 -18.31 -8.99 -13.23
C ILE A 73 -18.19 -7.69 -12.45
N THR A 74 -19.09 -7.52 -11.48
CA THR A 74 -19.09 -6.40 -10.53
C THR A 74 -18.21 -6.72 -9.33
N LYS A 75 -17.97 -5.72 -8.47
CA LYS A 75 -17.19 -5.92 -7.26
C LYS A 75 -17.90 -6.90 -6.33
N ILE A 76 -17.18 -7.94 -5.95
CA ILE A 76 -17.64 -8.97 -5.02
C ILE A 76 -17.10 -8.61 -3.65
N ASN A 77 -17.99 -8.33 -2.70
CA ASN A 77 -17.61 -7.85 -1.36
C ASN A 77 -17.21 -8.99 -0.40
N LYS A 78 -17.19 -10.23 -0.87
CA LYS A 78 -16.81 -11.41 -0.10
C LYS A 78 -15.88 -12.28 -0.94
N SER A 79 -14.91 -12.88 -0.28
CA SER A 79 -14.08 -13.93 -0.90
C SER A 79 -14.95 -15.12 -1.27
N PHE A 80 -14.60 -15.77 -2.38
CA PHE A 80 -15.15 -17.06 -2.74
C PHE A 80 -14.67 -18.13 -1.75
N SER A 81 -15.60 -18.96 -1.26
CA SER A 81 -15.31 -20.01 -0.27
C SER A 81 -14.64 -21.25 -0.86
N ASP A 82 -14.71 -21.42 -2.17
CA ASP A 82 -14.15 -22.55 -2.92
C ASP A 82 -13.54 -22.07 -4.25
N TYR A 83 -13.36 -22.96 -5.23
CA TYR A 83 -12.77 -22.63 -6.52
C TYR A 83 -13.61 -21.64 -7.34
N LEU A 84 -12.92 -20.72 -8.01
CA LEU A 84 -13.51 -19.90 -9.06
C LEU A 84 -13.38 -20.65 -10.40
N TYR A 85 -14.50 -21.19 -10.87
CA TYR A 85 -14.56 -21.98 -12.10
C TYR A 85 -14.85 -21.08 -13.29
N VAL A 86 -14.22 -21.38 -14.43
CA VAL A 86 -14.39 -20.58 -15.64
C VAL A 86 -14.69 -21.45 -16.84
N CYS A 87 -15.61 -20.97 -17.68
CA CYS A 87 -15.76 -21.44 -19.06
C CYS A 87 -15.37 -20.33 -20.03
N MET A 88 -14.46 -20.63 -20.95
CA MET A 88 -14.02 -19.72 -22.00
C MET A 88 -14.57 -20.17 -23.35
N LEU A 89 -15.25 -19.26 -24.04
CA LEU A 89 -15.77 -19.45 -25.38
C LEU A 89 -14.97 -18.59 -26.35
N GLU A 90 -14.30 -19.24 -27.29
CA GLU A 90 -13.59 -18.58 -28.39
C GLU A 90 -14.44 -18.59 -29.65
N ASP A 91 -14.28 -17.58 -30.48
CA ASP A 91 -15.08 -17.38 -31.69
C ASP A 91 -16.58 -17.22 -31.40
N ILE A 92 -16.91 -16.63 -30.24
CA ILE A 92 -18.30 -16.30 -29.90
C ILE A 92 -18.66 -14.90 -30.39
N GLU A 93 -19.83 -14.77 -31.01
CA GLU A 93 -20.43 -13.48 -31.35
C GLU A 93 -20.87 -12.73 -30.08
N GLN A 94 -20.56 -11.45 -30.01
CA GLN A 94 -20.88 -10.59 -28.85
C GLN A 94 -22.35 -10.69 -28.42
N GLN A 95 -23.29 -10.71 -29.36
CA GLN A 95 -24.72 -10.77 -29.05
C GLN A 95 -25.14 -12.11 -28.43
N ILE A 96 -24.47 -13.20 -28.82
CA ILE A 96 -24.70 -14.52 -28.22
C ILE A 96 -24.15 -14.56 -26.80
N ALA A 97 -22.93 -14.04 -26.58
CA ALA A 97 -22.35 -13.93 -25.24
C ALA A 97 -23.23 -13.12 -24.28
N ILE A 98 -23.77 -11.97 -24.73
CA ILE A 98 -24.69 -11.14 -23.93
C ILE A 98 -25.98 -11.89 -23.57
N LYS A 99 -26.53 -12.69 -24.48
CA LYS A 99 -27.73 -13.51 -24.21
C LYS A 99 -27.45 -14.57 -23.14
N ILE A 100 -26.31 -15.27 -23.27
CA ILE A 100 -25.87 -16.27 -22.29
C ILE A 100 -25.69 -15.61 -20.91
N ASP A 101 -24.96 -14.49 -20.84
CA ASP A 101 -24.75 -13.74 -19.60
C ASP A 101 -26.06 -13.30 -18.94
N SER A 102 -27.00 -12.77 -19.74
CA SER A 102 -28.30 -12.31 -19.25
C SER A 102 -29.10 -13.48 -18.66
N ARG A 103 -29.19 -14.61 -19.38
CA ARG A 103 -29.91 -15.79 -18.89
C ARG A 103 -29.26 -16.36 -17.64
N LEU A 104 -27.93 -16.53 -17.61
CA LEU A 104 -27.25 -17.13 -16.48
C LEU A 104 -27.42 -16.30 -15.21
N LYS A 105 -27.40 -14.97 -15.29
CA LYS A 105 -27.70 -14.07 -14.16
C LYS A 105 -29.09 -14.30 -13.58
N GLU A 106 -30.07 -14.60 -14.43
CA GLU A 106 -31.46 -14.84 -14.01
C GLU A 106 -31.69 -16.26 -13.50
N THR A 107 -30.94 -17.23 -14.00
CA THR A 107 -31.28 -18.66 -13.85
C THR A 107 -30.27 -19.49 -13.08
N PHE A 108 -29.07 -18.98 -12.80
CA PHE A 108 -28.02 -19.75 -12.14
C PHE A 108 -27.29 -18.92 -11.09
N SER A 109 -27.59 -19.16 -9.82
CA SER A 109 -27.07 -18.40 -8.68
C SER A 109 -25.54 -18.46 -8.53
N ALA A 110 -24.91 -19.52 -9.03
CA ALA A 110 -23.46 -19.66 -9.04
C ALA A 110 -22.78 -18.78 -10.10
N TYR A 111 -23.51 -18.24 -11.07
CA TYR A 111 -22.91 -17.40 -12.12
C TYR A 111 -22.51 -16.03 -11.59
N VAL A 112 -21.24 -15.66 -11.81
CA VAL A 112 -20.64 -14.41 -11.34
C VAL A 112 -20.73 -13.32 -12.40
N GLY A 113 -20.50 -13.66 -13.66
CA GLY A 113 -20.46 -12.71 -14.78
C GLY A 113 -19.45 -13.12 -15.86
N MET A 114 -19.28 -12.26 -16.85
CA MET A 114 -18.36 -12.47 -17.96
C MET A 114 -17.33 -11.34 -18.10
N THR A 115 -16.22 -11.64 -18.81
CA THR A 115 -15.21 -10.67 -19.25
C THR A 115 -14.57 -11.11 -20.57
N THR A 116 -13.98 -10.17 -21.30
CA THR A 116 -13.19 -10.48 -22.50
C THR A 116 -11.79 -10.97 -22.14
N ILE A 117 -11.18 -11.74 -23.03
CA ILE A 117 -9.77 -12.11 -22.96
C ILE A 117 -8.93 -11.26 -23.92
N ASP A 118 -7.80 -10.76 -23.43
CA ASP A 118 -6.73 -10.17 -24.25
C ASP A 118 -5.58 -11.17 -24.39
N ILE A 119 -5.48 -11.78 -25.57
CA ILE A 119 -4.46 -12.79 -25.88
C ILE A 119 -3.04 -12.22 -25.93
N GLN A 120 -2.88 -10.89 -26.02
CA GLN A 120 -1.57 -10.22 -26.04
C GLN A 120 -1.13 -9.77 -24.65
N SER A 121 -1.97 -9.97 -23.62
CA SER A 121 -1.64 -9.53 -22.26
C SER A 121 -0.43 -10.31 -21.71
N SER A 122 0.55 -9.57 -21.19
CA SER A 122 1.67 -10.14 -20.44
C SER A 122 1.44 -10.14 -18.93
N ASP A 123 0.27 -9.69 -18.45
CA ASP A 123 -0.08 -9.74 -17.03
C ASP A 123 -0.46 -11.18 -16.66
N SER A 124 0.30 -11.79 -15.74
CA SER A 124 0.06 -13.18 -15.31
C SER A 124 -1.37 -13.41 -14.80
N ARG A 125 -2.01 -12.39 -14.20
CA ARG A 125 -3.38 -12.49 -13.67
C ARG A 125 -4.41 -12.53 -14.79
N LYS A 126 -4.18 -11.84 -15.92
CA LYS A 126 -5.07 -11.84 -17.09
C LYS A 126 -4.80 -13.01 -18.06
N GLN A 127 -3.82 -13.84 -17.75
CA GLN A 127 -3.44 -15.04 -18.50
C GLN A 127 -3.98 -16.34 -17.88
N PHE A 128 -4.89 -16.27 -16.89
CA PHE A 128 -5.49 -17.44 -16.23
C PHE A 128 -6.10 -18.44 -17.23
N TRP A 129 -6.59 -17.94 -18.37
CA TRP A 129 -7.24 -18.74 -19.40
C TRP A 129 -6.29 -19.77 -20.05
N LYS A 130 -4.97 -19.56 -19.98
CA LYS A 130 -3.95 -20.46 -20.55
C LYS A 130 -3.84 -21.79 -19.82
N THR A 131 -4.35 -21.88 -18.59
CA THR A 131 -4.38 -23.14 -17.82
C THR A 131 -5.71 -23.88 -17.94
N LEU A 132 -6.69 -23.34 -18.67
CA LEU A 132 -7.97 -24.01 -18.89
C LEU A 132 -7.81 -25.17 -19.87
N ILE A 133 -8.58 -26.22 -19.65
CA ILE A 133 -8.57 -27.39 -20.53
C ILE A 133 -9.43 -27.07 -21.74
N ARG A 134 -8.83 -27.04 -22.94
CA ARG A 134 -9.55 -27.05 -24.22
C ARG A 134 -10.17 -28.42 -24.42
N GLU A 135 -11.48 -28.47 -24.48
CA GLU A 135 -12.17 -29.74 -24.30
C GLU A 135 -13.01 -30.16 -25.49
N PHE A 136 -13.74 -29.23 -26.09
CA PHE A 136 -14.59 -29.52 -27.24
C PHE A 136 -14.85 -28.27 -28.08
N SER A 137 -15.40 -28.48 -29.27
CA SER A 137 -15.98 -27.41 -30.08
C SER A 137 -17.48 -27.59 -30.25
N VAL A 138 -18.20 -26.48 -30.38
CA VAL A 138 -19.63 -26.48 -30.70
C VAL A 138 -19.85 -25.80 -32.05
N GLU A 139 -20.52 -26.51 -32.96
CA GLU A 139 -20.97 -25.95 -34.24
C GLU A 139 -22.44 -26.35 -34.46
N TYR A 140 -23.33 -25.36 -34.40
CA TYR A 140 -24.78 -25.57 -34.36
C TYR A 140 -25.16 -26.54 -33.23
N LYS A 141 -25.74 -27.69 -33.56
CA LYS A 141 -26.14 -28.75 -32.62
C LYS A 141 -25.11 -29.89 -32.53
N THR A 142 -23.89 -29.68 -33.00
CA THR A 142 -22.84 -30.70 -32.93
C THR A 142 -21.79 -30.26 -31.91
N ILE A 143 -21.56 -31.09 -30.91
CA ILE A 143 -20.40 -31.01 -30.02
C ILE A 143 -19.35 -31.98 -30.56
N THR A 144 -18.12 -31.50 -30.77
CA THR A 144 -16.99 -32.38 -31.12
C THR A 144 -16.00 -32.35 -29.98
N TYR A 145 -15.93 -33.45 -29.23
CA TYR A 145 -15.00 -33.65 -28.13
C TYR A 145 -13.56 -33.86 -28.65
N PHE A 146 -12.60 -33.29 -27.95
CA PHE A 146 -11.18 -33.33 -28.28
C PHE A 146 -10.50 -34.54 -27.65
N GLY A 147 -10.83 -35.73 -28.16
CA GLY A 147 -10.30 -37.00 -27.66
C GLY A 147 -10.86 -38.18 -28.44
N CYS A 148 -10.67 -39.38 -27.90
CA CYS A 148 -11.19 -40.63 -28.47
C CYS A 148 -12.43 -41.13 -27.70
N GLU A 149 -13.34 -41.82 -28.38
CA GLU A 149 -14.57 -42.36 -27.76
C GLU A 149 -14.26 -43.33 -26.61
N ASP A 150 -13.21 -44.14 -26.76
CA ASP A 150 -12.77 -45.14 -25.76
C ASP A 150 -12.23 -44.51 -24.46
N GLU A 151 -11.87 -43.23 -24.47
CA GLU A 151 -11.33 -42.51 -23.30
C GLU A 151 -12.43 -41.92 -22.41
N GLY A 152 -13.67 -41.87 -22.92
CA GLY A 152 -14.79 -41.17 -22.29
C GLY A 152 -14.69 -39.64 -22.40
N THR A 153 -15.80 -38.96 -22.19
CA THR A 153 -15.86 -37.49 -22.14
C THR A 153 -15.75 -37.00 -20.71
N SER A 154 -15.26 -35.78 -20.54
CA SER A 154 -15.21 -35.10 -19.24
C SER A 154 -16.54 -34.45 -18.84
N PHE A 155 -17.57 -34.54 -19.68
CA PHE A 155 -18.96 -34.19 -19.37
C PHE A 155 -19.91 -35.35 -19.69
N ASP A 156 -21.10 -35.35 -19.10
CA ASP A 156 -22.12 -36.36 -19.41
C ASP A 156 -22.74 -36.16 -20.80
N VAL A 157 -22.44 -37.09 -21.71
CA VAL A 157 -22.99 -37.13 -23.08
C VAL A 157 -24.52 -37.16 -23.07
N SER A 158 -25.13 -37.92 -22.16
CA SER A 158 -26.59 -38.09 -22.12
C SER A 158 -27.30 -36.77 -21.79
N THR A 159 -26.67 -35.92 -20.98
CA THR A 159 -27.14 -34.57 -20.70
C THR A 159 -27.15 -33.71 -21.98
N ALA A 160 -26.08 -33.71 -22.77
CA ALA A 160 -26.02 -32.97 -24.04
C ALA A 160 -27.06 -33.46 -25.05
N GLU A 161 -27.20 -34.78 -25.19
CA GLU A 161 -28.19 -35.41 -26.07
C GLU A 161 -29.63 -35.06 -25.67
N SER A 162 -29.92 -34.95 -24.36
CA SER A 162 -31.25 -34.56 -23.86
C SER A 162 -31.67 -33.15 -24.31
N TYR A 163 -30.70 -32.26 -24.57
CA TYR A 163 -30.91 -30.92 -25.14
C TYR A 163 -30.80 -30.88 -26.68
N GLY A 164 -30.68 -32.05 -27.31
CA GLY A 164 -30.70 -32.23 -28.76
C GLY A 164 -29.37 -31.92 -29.44
N TYR A 165 -28.25 -32.07 -28.74
CA TYR A 165 -26.92 -32.06 -29.35
C TYR A 165 -26.53 -33.47 -29.83
N ILE A 166 -25.69 -33.51 -30.85
CA ILE A 166 -24.99 -34.71 -31.32
C ILE A 166 -23.54 -34.59 -30.85
N VAL A 167 -23.03 -35.62 -30.18
CA VAL A 167 -21.63 -35.65 -29.69
C VAL A 167 -20.77 -36.50 -30.63
N ASN A 168 -19.73 -35.89 -31.18
CA ASN A 168 -18.70 -36.52 -32.00
C ASN A 168 -17.34 -36.43 -31.31
N TYR A 169 -16.35 -37.15 -31.84
CA TYR A 169 -14.97 -37.18 -31.36
C TYR A 169 -14.02 -36.79 -32.49
N ASP A 170 -13.00 -35.97 -32.20
CA ASP A 170 -11.98 -35.65 -33.20
C ASP A 170 -10.93 -36.76 -33.40
N GLY A 171 -10.88 -37.73 -32.48
CA GLY A 171 -10.04 -38.92 -32.57
C GLY A 171 -8.54 -38.65 -32.46
N PHE A 172 -8.17 -37.46 -31.99
CA PHE A 172 -6.77 -37.12 -31.75
C PHE A 172 -6.42 -37.33 -30.27
N PRO A 173 -5.14 -37.66 -29.95
CA PRO A 173 -4.69 -37.81 -28.57
C PRO A 173 -5.00 -36.59 -27.69
N SER A 174 -5.04 -36.82 -26.38
CA SER A 174 -5.28 -35.77 -25.39
C SER A 174 -4.24 -34.65 -25.51
N GLU A 175 -4.60 -33.44 -25.08
CA GLU A 175 -3.65 -32.32 -25.06
C GLU A 175 -2.47 -32.53 -24.08
N TRP A 176 -2.60 -33.48 -23.16
CA TRP A 176 -1.57 -33.78 -22.16
C TRP A 176 -0.42 -34.61 -22.76
N ASP A 177 -0.64 -35.19 -23.93
CA ASP A 177 0.33 -36.02 -24.66
C ASP A 177 1.27 -35.18 -25.57
N TYR A 178 1.20 -33.84 -25.53
CA TYR A 178 1.94 -32.91 -26.42
C TYR A 178 3.44 -32.75 -26.10
N CYS A 179 4.19 -33.83 -25.87
CA CYS A 179 5.65 -33.74 -25.91
C CYS A 179 6.14 -33.52 -27.36
N GLY A 180 6.32 -32.25 -27.77
CA GLY A 180 7.14 -31.86 -28.93
C GLY A 180 6.40 -31.39 -30.19
N ARG A 181 5.07 -31.21 -30.19
CA ARG A 181 4.33 -30.61 -31.31
C ARG A 181 4.19 -29.10 -31.13
N LYS A 182 4.40 -28.37 -32.23
CA LYS A 182 4.22 -26.89 -32.32
C LYS A 182 2.85 -26.48 -32.83
N THR A 183 2.21 -27.34 -33.63
CA THR A 183 0.96 -27.03 -34.33
C THR A 183 -0.24 -27.71 -33.67
N MET A 184 -1.31 -26.95 -33.45
CA MET A 184 -2.60 -27.43 -32.94
C MET A 184 -3.42 -28.10 -34.06
N PHE A 185 -4.22 -29.12 -33.75
CA PHE A 185 -5.12 -29.73 -34.73
C PHE A 185 -6.20 -28.74 -35.20
N SER A 186 -6.56 -28.76 -36.49
CA SER A 186 -7.55 -27.82 -37.05
C SER A 186 -8.92 -27.89 -36.38
N THR A 187 -9.29 -29.06 -35.84
CA THR A 187 -10.51 -29.26 -35.03
C THR A 187 -10.48 -28.42 -33.76
N ARG A 188 -9.30 -28.24 -33.15
CA ARG A 188 -9.07 -27.54 -31.86
C ARG A 188 -8.68 -26.06 -32.01
N GLN A 189 -8.38 -25.61 -33.23
CA GLN A 189 -8.06 -24.21 -33.55
C GLN A 189 -9.31 -23.31 -33.56
N SER A 190 -9.17 -22.08 -33.07
CA SER A 190 -10.10 -20.97 -33.28
C SER A 190 -9.52 -19.97 -34.29
N SER A 191 -10.28 -18.93 -34.64
CA SER A 191 -9.83 -17.85 -35.52
C SER A 191 -8.71 -17.01 -34.89
N LEU A 192 -8.66 -16.98 -33.55
CA LEU A 192 -7.73 -16.18 -32.74
C LEU A 192 -6.56 -16.99 -32.16
N ILE A 193 -6.76 -18.29 -31.90
CA ILE A 193 -5.76 -19.21 -31.36
C ILE A 193 -5.56 -20.37 -32.34
N LYS A 194 -4.40 -20.38 -33.02
CA LYS A 194 -4.07 -21.32 -34.11
C LYS A 194 -2.90 -22.24 -33.79
N SER A 195 -2.10 -21.92 -32.79
CA SER A 195 -0.93 -22.72 -32.41
C SER A 195 -0.82 -22.91 -30.90
N ILE A 196 -0.04 -23.91 -30.51
CA ILE A 196 0.18 -24.25 -29.09
C ILE A 196 0.98 -23.14 -28.40
N GLU A 197 1.91 -22.47 -29.10
CA GLU A 197 2.70 -21.39 -28.52
C GLU A 197 1.85 -20.18 -28.05
N GLN A 198 0.66 -20.00 -28.61
CA GLN A 198 -0.26 -18.95 -28.15
C GLN A 198 -0.89 -19.26 -26.77
N LEU A 199 -0.86 -20.54 -26.36
CA LEU A 199 -1.30 -21.00 -25.04
C LEU A 199 -0.18 -20.92 -24.00
N ASP A 200 1.08 -20.72 -24.41
CA ASP A 200 2.20 -20.61 -23.47
C ASP A 200 2.13 -19.29 -22.70
N VAL A 201 2.37 -19.35 -21.38
CA VAL A 201 2.41 -18.14 -20.53
C VAL A 201 3.52 -17.21 -21.00
N ILE A 202 3.18 -15.94 -21.19
CA ILE A 202 4.15 -14.90 -21.57
C ILE A 202 4.57 -14.18 -20.29
N GLU A 203 5.86 -14.20 -19.99
CA GLU A 203 6.43 -13.39 -18.92
C GLU A 203 6.39 -11.91 -19.28
N GLY A 204 5.92 -11.07 -18.37
CA GLY A 204 5.97 -9.62 -18.54
C GLY A 204 5.50 -8.85 -17.31
N LYS A 205 5.23 -7.56 -17.50
CA LYS A 205 4.85 -6.67 -16.41
C LYS A 205 3.35 -6.80 -16.12
N SER A 206 3.01 -6.82 -14.83
CA SER A 206 1.62 -6.66 -14.38
C SER A 206 1.10 -5.27 -14.73
N ASP A 207 -0.19 -5.18 -15.05
CA ASP A 207 -0.90 -3.90 -15.18
C ASP A 207 -0.91 -3.18 -13.82
N SER A 208 -1.07 -1.85 -13.84
CA SER A 208 -1.13 -1.02 -12.64
C SER A 208 -2.38 -1.22 -11.77
N ASP A 209 -3.34 -2.04 -12.22
CA ASP A 209 -4.47 -2.45 -11.39
C ASP A 209 -3.98 -3.41 -10.29
N ARG A 210 -3.67 -2.85 -9.13
CA ARG A 210 -3.25 -3.60 -7.94
C ARG A 210 -4.51 -4.21 -7.34
N GLY A 211 -4.55 -5.53 -7.22
CA GLY A 211 -5.62 -6.18 -6.46
C GLY A 211 -5.67 -5.67 -5.03
N ILE A 212 -6.82 -5.83 -4.38
CA ILE A 212 -7.07 -5.28 -3.04
C ILE A 212 -5.99 -5.63 -2.01
N MET A 213 -5.45 -6.84 -2.06
CA MET A 213 -4.40 -7.33 -1.15
C MET A 213 -3.04 -6.68 -1.43
N GLU A 214 -2.65 -6.57 -2.70
CA GLU A 214 -1.41 -5.90 -3.07
C GLU A 214 -1.46 -4.41 -2.70
N MET A 215 -2.61 -3.78 -2.96
CA MET A 215 -2.89 -2.42 -2.52
C MET A 215 -2.79 -2.31 -0.99
N ASN A 216 -3.38 -3.23 -0.22
CA ASN A 216 -3.29 -3.25 1.24
C ASN A 216 -1.83 -3.21 1.74
N PHE A 217 -0.99 -4.12 1.26
CA PHE A 217 0.41 -4.22 1.69
C PHE A 217 1.30 -3.07 1.22
N ALA A 218 0.98 -2.47 0.06
CA ALA A 218 1.71 -1.32 -0.44
C ALA A 218 1.33 -0.05 0.36
N LEU A 219 0.03 0.19 0.51
CA LEU A 219 -0.47 1.43 1.11
C LEU A 219 -0.21 1.50 2.62
N VAL A 220 -0.15 0.38 3.35
CA VAL A 220 0.23 0.40 4.78
C VAL A 220 1.65 0.95 4.99
N LYS A 221 2.58 0.62 4.08
CA LYS A 221 3.96 1.13 4.12
C LYS A 221 3.98 2.62 3.79
N GLU A 222 3.26 3.03 2.77
CA GLU A 222 3.13 4.44 2.37
C GLU A 222 2.52 5.29 3.50
N LEU A 223 1.54 4.76 4.22
CA LEU A 223 0.95 5.44 5.37
C LEU A 223 1.97 5.59 6.49
N GLY A 224 2.71 4.53 6.83
CA GLY A 224 3.80 4.58 7.80
C GLY A 224 4.85 5.63 7.44
N ILE A 225 5.32 5.65 6.19
CA ILE A 225 6.28 6.64 5.68
C ILE A 225 5.71 8.06 5.82
N SER A 226 4.45 8.28 5.44
CA SER A 226 3.83 9.60 5.51
C SER A 226 3.77 10.17 6.94
N GLY A 227 3.50 9.32 7.93
CA GLY A 227 3.52 9.73 9.34
C GLY A 227 4.93 10.06 9.82
N VAL A 228 5.95 9.34 9.36
CA VAL A 228 7.36 9.65 9.66
C VAL A 228 7.78 10.98 9.03
N GLU A 229 7.41 11.24 7.78
CA GLU A 229 7.70 12.51 7.09
C GLU A 229 7.02 13.70 7.83
N ILE A 230 5.75 13.58 8.22
CA ILE A 230 5.05 14.63 8.99
C ILE A 230 5.71 14.84 10.37
N TRP A 231 6.14 13.77 11.06
CA TRP A 231 6.83 13.91 12.33
C TRP A 231 8.17 14.65 12.19
N LYS A 232 8.98 14.27 11.18
CA LYS A 232 10.24 14.97 10.87
C LYS A 232 10.03 16.45 10.59
N ALA A 233 8.92 16.81 9.94
CA ALA A 233 8.58 18.21 9.72
C ALA A 233 8.46 19.02 11.02
N VAL A 234 7.95 18.40 12.08
CA VAL A 234 7.82 19.01 13.42
C VAL A 234 9.18 19.10 14.11
N GLU A 235 10.03 18.08 13.97
CA GLU A 235 11.40 18.11 14.49
C GLU A 235 12.24 19.21 13.81
N ASP A 236 12.14 19.33 12.48
CA ASP A 236 12.88 20.32 11.70
C ASP A 236 12.44 21.75 12.04
N ILE A 237 11.12 22.01 12.18
CA ILE A 237 10.66 23.36 12.54
C ILE A 237 11.11 23.78 13.95
N ASN A 238 11.33 22.82 14.87
CA ASN A 238 11.81 23.12 16.22
C ASN A 238 13.24 23.67 16.23
N ARG A 239 14.04 23.37 15.21
CA ARG A 239 15.46 23.75 15.13
C ARG A 239 15.69 25.21 14.74
N VAL A 240 14.64 25.93 14.36
CA VAL A 240 14.75 27.31 13.85
C VAL A 240 14.03 28.29 14.74
N TYR A 241 14.54 29.51 14.77
CA TYR A 241 13.80 30.66 15.29
C TYR A 241 13.10 31.38 14.13
N ILE A 242 11.82 31.65 14.28
CA ILE A 242 10.96 32.27 13.28
C ILE A 242 10.49 33.62 13.81
N ALA A 243 11.11 34.69 13.32
CA ALA A 243 10.62 36.04 13.57
C ALA A 243 9.35 36.31 12.74
N LYS A 244 8.45 37.14 13.28
CA LYS A 244 7.22 37.57 12.58
C LYS A 244 7.51 38.33 11.29
N GLU A 245 8.52 39.19 11.32
CA GLU A 245 9.00 39.94 10.17
C GLU A 245 10.52 39.76 10.01
N GLY A 246 11.01 40.05 8.80
CA GLY A 246 12.42 39.94 8.45
C GLY A 246 12.81 38.60 7.82
N LYS A 247 14.09 38.49 7.46
CA LYS A 247 14.65 37.37 6.70
C LYS A 247 15.65 36.49 7.49
N PHE A 248 15.82 36.78 8.78
CA PHE A 248 16.83 36.10 9.60
C PHE A 248 16.26 34.80 10.16
N ALA A 249 16.45 33.71 9.42
CA ALA A 249 16.22 32.34 9.90
C ALA A 249 17.11 31.36 9.14
N SER A 250 17.49 30.25 9.77
CA SER A 250 18.10 29.14 9.05
C SER A 250 17.05 28.56 8.10
N THR A 251 17.24 28.76 6.79
CA THR A 251 16.23 28.39 5.81
C THR A 251 16.15 26.90 5.56
N ASP A 252 17.22 26.16 5.88
CA ASP A 252 17.37 24.78 5.44
C ASP A 252 16.44 23.85 6.23
N TYR A 253 16.26 24.14 7.52
CA TYR A 253 15.30 23.44 8.38
C TYR A 253 13.85 23.84 8.12
N ILE A 254 13.58 25.11 7.77
CA ILE A 254 12.23 25.50 7.32
C ILE A 254 11.89 24.81 5.99
N PHE A 255 12.85 24.75 5.06
CA PHE A 255 12.70 24.07 3.78
C PHE A 255 12.40 22.59 3.98
N THR A 256 13.24 21.89 4.76
CA THR A 256 13.08 20.46 5.01
C THR A 256 11.77 20.18 5.74
N SER A 257 11.40 21.00 6.73
CA SER A 257 10.09 20.91 7.39
C SER A 257 8.92 20.97 6.40
N LEU A 258 8.86 22.01 5.56
CA LEU A 258 7.80 22.16 4.56
C LEU A 258 7.84 21.05 3.50
N TYR A 259 9.03 20.58 3.12
CA TYR A 259 9.19 19.49 2.16
C TYR A 259 8.66 18.17 2.69
N GLN A 260 9.07 17.78 3.90
CA GLN A 260 8.62 16.55 4.55
C GLN A 260 7.11 16.57 4.78
N ALA A 261 6.56 17.68 5.29
CA ALA A 261 5.12 17.83 5.44
C ALA A 261 4.38 17.72 4.08
N SER A 262 4.93 18.32 3.02
CA SER A 262 4.34 18.25 1.68
C SER A 262 4.29 16.81 1.17
N GLN A 263 5.40 16.07 1.26
CA GLN A 263 5.47 14.66 0.85
C GLN A 263 4.52 13.78 1.67
N GLY A 264 4.49 13.96 3.00
CA GLY A 264 3.64 13.17 3.88
C GLY A 264 2.15 13.35 3.55
N PHE A 265 1.69 14.60 3.38
CA PHE A 265 0.30 14.83 2.98
C PHE A 265 -0.01 14.36 1.57
N GLU A 266 0.92 14.52 0.63
CA GLU A 266 0.75 13.99 -0.74
C GLU A 266 0.46 12.49 -0.70
N ARG A 267 1.24 11.71 0.05
CA ARG A 267 1.03 10.25 0.21
C ARG A 267 -0.32 9.92 0.82
N ILE A 268 -0.71 10.57 1.92
CA ILE A 268 -2.01 10.34 2.58
C ILE A 268 -3.17 10.60 1.61
N LEU A 269 -3.10 11.70 0.85
CA LEU A 269 -4.11 12.05 -0.13
C LEU A 269 -4.18 11.02 -1.28
N LYS A 270 -3.04 10.53 -1.76
CA LYS A 270 -3.00 9.47 -2.79
C LYS A 270 -3.57 8.14 -2.29
N ILE A 271 -3.23 7.74 -1.06
CA ILE A 271 -3.82 6.55 -0.41
C ILE A 271 -5.35 6.65 -0.43
N LEU A 272 -5.91 7.78 0.02
CA LEU A 272 -7.36 8.00 0.03
C LEU A 272 -7.97 7.91 -1.37
N ILE A 273 -7.33 8.48 -2.38
CA ILE A 273 -7.80 8.41 -3.78
C ILE A 273 -7.79 6.96 -4.27
N GLU A 274 -6.71 6.20 -4.06
CA GLU A 274 -6.64 4.79 -4.47
C GLU A 274 -7.75 3.96 -3.80
N LEU A 275 -7.97 4.15 -2.48
CA LEU A 275 -9.04 3.47 -1.75
C LEU A 275 -10.44 3.83 -2.28
N ILE A 276 -10.70 5.11 -2.58
CA ILE A 276 -11.99 5.58 -3.13
C ILE A 276 -12.23 5.00 -4.52
N VAL A 277 -11.23 5.08 -5.41
CA VAL A 277 -11.33 4.60 -6.79
C VAL A 277 -11.56 3.09 -6.82
N TYR A 278 -10.84 2.36 -5.97
CA TYR A 278 -11.06 0.92 -5.80
C TYR A 278 -12.44 0.61 -5.22
N LYS A 279 -12.93 1.41 -4.26
CA LYS A 279 -14.26 1.25 -3.68
C LYS A 279 -15.36 1.43 -4.72
N GLU A 280 -15.28 2.49 -5.51
CA GLU A 280 -16.32 2.89 -6.47
C GLU A 280 -16.25 2.16 -7.81
N ASN A 281 -15.18 1.39 -8.06
CA ASN A 281 -14.91 0.76 -9.35
C ASN A 281 -14.96 1.80 -10.50
N ALA A 282 -14.42 2.99 -10.24
CA ALA A 282 -14.54 4.14 -11.12
C ALA A 282 -13.72 3.95 -12.41
N ALA A 283 -14.39 3.98 -13.56
CA ALA A 283 -13.84 3.59 -14.86
C ALA A 283 -12.78 4.55 -15.47
N ASP A 284 -12.56 5.74 -14.92
CA ASP A 284 -11.67 6.75 -15.52
C ASP A 284 -10.26 6.75 -14.91
N LYS A 285 -9.53 5.66 -15.18
CA LYS A 285 -8.15 5.43 -14.73
C LYS A 285 -7.19 6.55 -15.17
N GLU A 286 -7.32 7.04 -16.40
CA GLU A 286 -6.43 8.10 -16.94
C GLU A 286 -6.59 9.42 -16.18
N LYS A 287 -7.82 9.80 -15.82
CA LYS A 287 -8.05 11.01 -15.03
C LYS A 287 -7.54 10.87 -13.60
N THR A 288 -7.75 9.71 -12.98
CA THR A 288 -7.20 9.40 -11.65
C THR A 288 -5.67 9.47 -11.66
N ASP A 289 -5.03 8.82 -12.63
CA ASP A 289 -3.57 8.82 -12.76
C ASP A 289 -3.04 10.25 -12.92
N ARG A 290 -3.65 11.06 -13.79
CA ARG A 290 -3.29 12.48 -13.95
C ARG A 290 -3.39 13.28 -12.65
N LEU A 291 -4.39 12.99 -11.82
CA LEU A 291 -4.54 13.65 -10.52
C LEU A 291 -3.41 13.23 -9.56
N LEU A 292 -3.13 11.92 -9.47
CA LEU A 292 -2.06 11.35 -8.63
C LEU A 292 -0.66 11.88 -9.01
N TYR A 293 -0.40 12.15 -10.29
CA TYR A 293 0.89 12.71 -10.75
C TYR A 293 0.98 14.25 -10.69
N SER A 294 -0.11 14.94 -10.37
CA SER A 294 -0.16 16.41 -10.46
C SER A 294 0.55 17.16 -9.32
N HIS A 295 0.81 16.50 -8.20
CA HIS A 295 1.29 17.09 -6.94
C HIS A 295 0.39 18.22 -6.37
N LYS A 296 -0.88 18.28 -6.78
CA LYS A 296 -1.83 19.32 -6.34
C LYS A 296 -2.62 18.86 -5.12
N HIS A 297 -2.14 19.20 -3.93
CA HIS A 297 -2.78 18.81 -2.67
C HIS A 297 -4.24 19.26 -2.58
N THR A 298 -4.52 20.50 -3.00
CA THR A 298 -5.87 21.06 -2.97
C THR A 298 -6.83 20.31 -3.90
N ALA A 299 -6.40 20.01 -5.13
CA ALA A 299 -7.19 19.25 -6.09
C ALA A 299 -7.44 17.81 -5.63
N MET A 300 -6.44 17.16 -5.03
CA MET A 300 -6.61 15.82 -4.45
C MET A 300 -7.60 15.84 -3.27
N TYR A 301 -7.51 16.82 -2.38
CA TYR A 301 -8.47 16.98 -1.30
C TYR A 301 -9.89 17.26 -1.83
N GLU A 302 -10.04 18.11 -2.84
CA GLU A 302 -11.33 18.38 -3.48
C GLU A 302 -11.96 17.11 -4.05
N PHE A 303 -11.17 16.27 -4.72
CA PHE A 303 -11.62 14.95 -5.17
C PHE A 303 -12.12 14.12 -3.98
N ILE A 304 -11.31 13.94 -2.94
CA ILE A 304 -11.68 13.15 -1.77
C ILE A 304 -12.98 13.67 -1.13
N SER A 305 -13.11 14.99 -0.98
CA SER A 305 -14.29 15.63 -0.37
C SER A 305 -15.57 15.52 -1.19
N LYS A 306 -15.47 15.26 -2.50
CA LYS A 306 -16.64 15.01 -3.36
C LYS A 306 -17.16 13.58 -3.24
N HIS A 307 -16.29 12.66 -2.87
CA HIS A 307 -16.57 11.23 -2.77
C HIS A 307 -16.79 10.75 -1.32
N THR A 308 -16.61 11.63 -0.34
CA THR A 308 -16.68 11.30 1.10
C THR A 308 -17.30 12.45 1.89
N SER A 309 -17.59 12.23 3.18
CA SER A 309 -18.15 13.24 4.09
C SER A 309 -17.10 14.12 4.77
N ILE A 310 -15.81 14.02 4.40
CA ILE A 310 -14.74 14.75 5.09
C ILE A 310 -14.85 16.26 4.91
N ASN A 311 -14.68 17.00 6.01
CA ASN A 311 -14.63 18.47 5.99
C ASN A 311 -13.51 19.02 6.87
N LEU A 312 -12.42 19.42 6.24
CA LEU A 312 -11.33 20.13 6.91
C LEU A 312 -11.70 21.59 7.20
N ASN A 313 -11.28 22.07 8.39
CA ASN A 313 -11.44 23.48 8.74
C ASN A 313 -10.52 24.39 7.91
N THR A 314 -10.77 25.70 7.99
CA THR A 314 -10.05 26.72 7.20
C THR A 314 -8.53 26.68 7.40
N LYS A 315 -8.03 26.47 8.61
CA LYS A 315 -6.58 26.43 8.88
C LYS A 315 -5.94 25.16 8.32
N CYS A 316 -6.63 24.02 8.34
CA CYS A 316 -6.18 22.78 7.70
C CYS A 316 -6.13 22.92 6.16
N LYS A 317 -7.16 23.54 5.56
CA LYS A 317 -7.16 23.86 4.11
C LYS A 317 -6.05 24.84 3.74
N SER A 318 -5.82 25.85 4.59
CA SER A 318 -4.72 26.80 4.41
C SER A 318 -3.35 26.14 4.49
N LEU A 319 -3.17 25.14 5.36
CA LEU A 319 -1.94 24.34 5.43
C LEU A 319 -1.70 23.61 4.10
N LEU A 320 -2.69 22.88 3.58
CA LEU A 320 -2.53 22.17 2.30
C LEU A 320 -2.17 23.11 1.14
N SER A 321 -2.79 24.29 1.09
CA SER A 321 -2.47 25.34 0.12
C SER A 321 -1.05 25.89 0.26
N MET A 322 -0.58 26.09 1.50
CA MET A 322 0.79 26.50 1.78
C MET A 322 1.80 25.45 1.30
N LEU A 323 1.54 24.17 1.59
CA LEU A 323 2.41 23.05 1.19
C LEU A 323 2.46 22.89 -0.34
N GLU A 324 1.32 22.99 -1.02
CA GLU A 324 1.27 22.99 -2.49
C GLU A 324 2.07 24.16 -3.08
N SER A 325 1.93 25.35 -2.50
CA SER A 325 2.68 26.55 -2.91
C SER A 325 4.18 26.38 -2.72
N PHE A 326 4.60 25.82 -1.58
CA PHE A 326 6.00 25.46 -1.33
C PHE A 326 6.52 24.50 -2.42
N TYR A 327 5.79 23.41 -2.67
CA TYR A 327 6.23 22.38 -3.61
C TYR A 327 6.35 22.90 -5.05
N LYS A 328 5.46 23.82 -5.45
CA LYS A 328 5.44 24.42 -6.78
C LYS A 328 6.49 25.51 -6.96
N TYR A 329 6.68 26.38 -5.97
CA TYR A 329 7.44 27.61 -6.16
C TYR A 329 8.76 27.65 -5.39
N ALA A 330 8.85 27.07 -4.19
CA ALA A 330 10.01 27.24 -3.32
C ALA A 330 11.17 26.29 -3.64
N ARG A 331 10.91 25.01 -3.95
CA ARG A 331 11.93 23.95 -4.13
C ARG A 331 13.10 24.32 -5.04
N TYR A 332 12.81 25.02 -6.14
CA TYR A 332 13.81 25.41 -7.13
C TYR A 332 13.91 26.93 -7.32
N ASN A 333 13.30 27.70 -6.42
CA ASN A 333 13.24 29.15 -6.51
C ASN A 333 14.64 29.77 -6.67
N ARG A 334 15.62 29.22 -5.95
CA ARG A 334 17.02 29.67 -5.91
C ARG A 334 17.82 29.37 -7.18
N PHE A 335 17.32 28.50 -8.07
CA PHE A 335 17.96 28.21 -9.38
C PHE A 335 17.44 29.12 -10.51
N SER A 336 16.49 30.00 -10.20
CA SER A 336 15.97 31.02 -11.11
C SER A 336 16.30 32.41 -10.58
N TYR A 337 16.31 33.45 -11.44
CA TYR A 337 16.40 34.85 -10.98
C TYR A 337 15.16 35.20 -10.15
N SER A 338 15.23 34.94 -8.85
CA SER A 338 14.16 35.17 -7.89
C SER A 338 14.46 36.39 -7.03
N LYS A 339 13.43 37.22 -6.80
CA LYS A 339 13.53 38.39 -5.90
C LYS A 339 13.41 37.99 -4.41
N ASN A 340 12.93 36.79 -4.10
CA ASN A 340 12.74 36.31 -2.73
C ASN A 340 13.57 35.04 -2.51
N ASP A 341 14.71 35.20 -1.86
CA ASP A 341 15.66 34.15 -1.48
C ASP A 341 15.19 33.29 -0.28
N VAL A 342 14.12 33.69 0.41
CA VAL A 342 13.60 33.07 1.64
C VAL A 342 12.09 32.78 1.56
N LEU A 343 11.63 32.27 0.42
CA LEU A 343 10.20 32.03 0.16
C LEU A 343 9.58 31.05 1.18
N GLU A 344 10.35 30.09 1.67
CA GLU A 344 9.94 29.12 2.69
C GLU A 344 9.53 29.80 4.00
N LEU A 345 10.37 30.73 4.47
CA LEU A 345 10.10 31.55 5.64
C LEU A 345 8.87 32.43 5.41
N THR A 346 8.78 33.04 4.22
CA THR A 346 7.65 33.90 3.84
C THR A 346 6.32 33.13 3.88
N LEU A 347 6.32 31.87 3.46
CA LEU A 347 5.13 31.01 3.48
C LEU A 347 4.65 30.74 4.92
N ILE A 348 5.56 30.37 5.82
CA ILE A 348 5.24 30.13 7.24
C ILE A 348 4.79 31.42 7.93
N GLN A 349 5.48 32.55 7.71
CA GLN A 349 5.07 33.86 8.25
C GLN A 349 3.65 34.23 7.78
N ASN A 350 3.36 34.05 6.50
CA ASN A 350 2.02 34.32 5.96
C ASN A 350 0.94 33.40 6.55
N PHE A 351 1.28 32.14 6.84
CA PHE A 351 0.38 31.20 7.52
C PHE A 351 0.01 31.66 8.93
N GLY A 352 0.97 32.29 9.63
CA GLY A 352 0.82 32.86 10.97
C GLY A 352 0.50 34.35 11.02
N ARG A 353 0.19 35.01 9.90
CA ARG A 353 0.08 36.49 9.84
C ARG A 353 -0.90 37.10 10.84
N ASP A 354 -1.94 36.35 11.22
CA ASP A 354 -3.00 36.80 12.12
C ASP A 354 -2.60 36.65 13.61
N LEU A 355 -1.42 36.13 13.92
CA LEU A 355 -0.91 35.94 15.28
C LEU A 355 -0.32 37.22 15.87
N ASP A 356 -0.37 37.34 17.21
CA ASP A 356 0.32 38.39 17.97
C ASP A 356 1.85 38.30 17.74
N GLU A 357 2.54 39.42 17.87
CA GLU A 357 4.00 39.50 17.84
C GLU A 357 4.66 38.93 19.11
N ASN A 358 3.97 39.00 20.25
CA ASN A 358 4.46 38.42 21.50
C ASN A 358 4.58 36.88 21.39
N ASP A 359 5.78 36.36 21.61
CA ASP A 359 6.10 34.93 21.50
C ASP A 359 5.66 34.30 20.17
N PHE A 360 5.86 35.06 19.07
CA PHE A 360 5.43 34.64 17.74
C PHE A 360 6.00 33.27 17.35
N ASP A 361 7.30 33.02 17.59
CA ASP A 361 8.00 31.78 17.24
C ASP A 361 7.31 30.53 17.82
N ASN A 362 7.05 30.55 19.13
CA ASN A 362 6.36 29.45 19.80
C ASN A 362 4.91 29.31 19.30
N THR A 363 4.21 30.44 19.16
CA THR A 363 2.80 30.46 18.74
C THR A 363 2.62 29.94 17.30
N ILE A 364 3.51 30.29 16.38
CA ILE A 364 3.46 29.80 14.98
C ILE A 364 3.79 28.31 14.90
N LYS A 365 4.75 27.82 15.71
CA LYS A 365 5.08 26.39 15.76
C LYS A 365 3.92 25.56 16.30
N HIS A 366 3.23 26.02 17.36
CA HIS A 366 1.99 25.40 17.83
C HIS A 366 0.87 25.47 16.79
N LEU A 367 0.67 26.60 16.09
CA LEU A 367 -0.32 26.69 15.02
C LEU A 367 -0.03 25.71 13.88
N TYR A 368 1.24 25.59 13.49
CA TYR A 368 1.71 24.66 12.46
C TYR A 368 1.52 23.21 12.91
N GLY A 369 2.05 22.83 14.08
CA GLY A 369 1.89 21.50 14.68
C GLY A 369 0.44 21.07 14.85
N LYS A 370 -0.43 21.99 15.28
CA LYS A 370 -1.88 21.75 15.42
C LYS A 370 -2.57 21.55 14.08
N SER A 371 -2.14 22.29 13.06
CA SER A 371 -2.69 22.16 11.71
C SER A 371 -2.24 20.86 11.06
N LEU A 372 -0.97 20.47 11.22
CA LEU A 372 -0.44 19.16 10.80
C LEU A 372 -1.23 18.02 11.44
N GLY A 373 -1.30 17.99 12.78
CA GLY A 373 -1.96 16.92 13.54
C GLY A 373 -3.45 16.80 13.22
N LYS A 374 -4.20 17.91 13.25
CA LYS A 374 -5.63 17.88 12.91
C LYS A 374 -5.90 17.40 11.49
N THR A 375 -5.08 17.83 10.52
CA THR A 375 -5.25 17.42 9.12
C THR A 375 -4.96 15.93 8.97
N ALA A 376 -3.80 15.46 9.47
CA ALA A 376 -3.38 14.06 9.36
C ALA A 376 -4.36 13.12 10.07
N GLN A 377 -4.82 13.46 11.27
CA GLN A 377 -5.77 12.65 12.04
C GLN A 377 -7.16 12.58 11.39
N SER A 378 -7.60 13.66 10.74
CA SER A 378 -8.88 13.66 10.01
C SER A 378 -8.82 12.77 8.77
N LEU A 379 -7.73 12.85 8.01
CA LEU A 379 -7.50 12.01 6.83
C LEU A 379 -7.31 10.53 7.23
N TYR A 380 -6.59 10.27 8.32
CA TYR A 380 -6.38 8.92 8.85
C TYR A 380 -7.67 8.28 9.36
N ALA A 381 -8.57 9.05 9.98
CA ALA A 381 -9.89 8.55 10.34
C ALA A 381 -10.68 8.11 9.10
N LEU A 382 -10.64 8.90 8.02
CA LEU A 382 -11.26 8.52 6.76
C LEU A 382 -10.62 7.27 6.13
N ILE A 383 -9.28 7.12 6.21
CA ILE A 383 -8.59 5.90 5.78
C ILE A 383 -9.16 4.69 6.52
N LYS A 384 -9.32 4.76 7.85
CA LYS A 384 -9.91 3.67 8.64
C LYS A 384 -11.32 3.32 8.17
N GLU A 385 -12.17 4.32 7.97
CA GLU A 385 -13.54 4.12 7.49
C GLU A 385 -13.56 3.36 6.16
N LEU A 386 -12.79 3.83 5.17
CA LEU A 386 -12.68 3.17 3.86
C LEU A 386 -12.08 1.75 3.98
N CYS A 387 -11.10 1.55 4.86
CA CYS A 387 -10.50 0.23 5.07
C CYS A 387 -11.50 -0.77 5.66
N TYR A 388 -12.36 -0.35 6.59
CA TYR A 388 -13.41 -1.22 7.14
C TYR A 388 -14.43 -1.60 6.08
N GLU A 389 -14.83 -0.67 5.21
CA GLU A 389 -15.73 -0.96 4.09
C GLU A 389 -15.10 -1.90 3.06
N LEU A 390 -13.78 -1.82 2.89
CA LEU A 390 -13.00 -2.65 1.98
C LEU A 390 -12.49 -3.95 2.60
N ASN A 391 -12.68 -4.15 3.90
CA ASN A 391 -12.14 -5.25 4.69
C ASN A 391 -10.61 -5.44 4.54
N ILE A 392 -9.87 -4.35 4.68
CA ILE A 392 -8.39 -4.31 4.63
C ILE A 392 -7.81 -3.53 5.81
N TYR A 393 -6.47 -3.50 5.92
CA TYR A 393 -5.75 -3.08 7.11
C TYR A 393 -4.69 -2.00 6.84
N VAL A 394 -4.89 -1.14 5.83
CA VAL A 394 -3.95 -0.05 5.48
C VAL A 394 -3.68 0.89 6.67
N TYR A 395 -4.62 0.99 7.61
CA TYR A 395 -4.48 1.82 8.80
C TYR A 395 -3.54 1.25 9.88
N GLU A 396 -2.97 0.06 9.70
CA GLU A 396 -2.09 -0.56 10.71
C GLU A 396 -0.70 0.08 10.76
N ILE A 397 -0.51 0.99 11.71
CA ILE A 397 0.78 1.64 11.97
C ILE A 397 1.60 0.79 12.94
N SER A 398 2.89 0.57 12.64
CA SER A 398 3.82 -0.09 13.56
C SER A 398 3.95 0.67 14.89
N TYR A 399 3.95 -0.06 16.01
CA TYR A 399 4.09 0.50 17.36
C TYR A 399 5.46 1.14 17.60
N GLU A 400 6.48 0.73 16.84
CA GLU A 400 7.86 1.24 16.90
C GLU A 400 8.03 2.54 16.10
N SER A 401 7.07 2.88 15.24
CA SER A 401 7.17 4.05 14.38
C SER A 401 6.71 5.32 15.06
N VAL A 402 7.47 6.41 14.85
CA VAL A 402 7.06 7.79 15.25
C VAL A 402 5.78 8.26 14.55
N ALA A 403 5.35 7.60 13.47
CA ALA A 403 4.08 7.87 12.80
C ALA A 403 2.87 7.78 13.74
N ARG A 404 2.96 6.99 14.82
CA ARG A 404 1.90 6.91 15.84
C ARG A 404 1.61 8.26 16.51
N TYR A 405 2.63 9.10 16.71
CA TYR A 405 2.46 10.44 17.31
C TYR A 405 1.63 11.34 16.40
N VAL A 406 1.71 11.14 15.08
CA VAL A 406 0.96 11.91 14.08
C VAL A 406 -0.49 11.43 14.03
N PHE A 407 -0.71 10.13 13.90
CA PHE A 407 -2.03 9.59 13.56
C PHE A 407 -2.93 9.29 14.76
N TYR A 408 -2.38 8.98 15.93
CA TYR A 408 -3.19 8.56 17.06
C TYR A 408 -3.60 9.75 17.92
N LYS A 409 -4.91 9.95 18.04
CA LYS A 409 -5.51 11.02 18.86
C LYS A 409 -5.07 10.99 20.33
N TYR A 410 -4.61 9.84 20.83
CA TYR A 410 -4.07 9.67 22.18
C TYR A 410 -2.98 10.70 22.52
N TYR A 411 -2.09 11.01 21.58
CA TYR A 411 -1.00 11.97 21.80
C TYR A 411 -1.44 13.44 21.71
N GLY A 412 -2.69 13.70 21.34
CA GLY A 412 -3.21 15.04 21.07
C GLY A 412 -3.15 15.40 19.59
N ASN A 413 -3.63 16.59 19.24
CA ASN A 413 -3.66 17.07 17.85
C ASN A 413 -2.67 18.21 17.57
N ASP A 414 -1.91 18.62 18.58
CA ASP A 414 -0.80 19.55 18.46
C ASP A 414 0.50 18.75 18.51
N LEU A 415 1.08 18.52 17.34
CA LEU A 415 2.28 17.70 17.22
C LEU A 415 3.51 18.40 17.81
N TYR A 416 3.54 19.74 17.81
CA TYR A 416 4.64 20.49 18.41
C TYR A 416 4.60 20.39 19.94
N GLU A 417 3.41 20.48 20.52
CA GLU A 417 3.22 20.19 21.96
C GLU A 417 3.60 18.74 22.31
N THR A 418 3.33 17.79 21.42
CA THR A 418 3.75 16.39 21.60
C THR A 418 5.28 16.28 21.64
N LEU A 419 5.98 16.97 20.73
CA LEU A 419 7.44 17.05 20.73
C LEU A 419 7.97 17.66 22.03
N ASN A 420 7.41 18.78 22.49
CA ASN A 420 7.79 19.42 23.76
C ASN A 420 7.72 18.46 24.96
N ARG A 421 6.69 17.60 25.01
CA ARG A 421 6.53 16.60 26.08
C ARG A 421 7.56 15.48 25.99
N LEU A 422 7.91 15.05 24.77
CA LEU A 422 8.98 14.07 24.56
C LEU A 422 10.33 14.65 25.01
N GLU A 423 10.62 15.89 24.64
CA GLU A 423 11.81 16.60 25.10
C GLU A 423 11.85 16.79 26.61
N GLN A 424 10.71 17.12 27.23
CA GLN A 424 10.60 17.16 28.68
C GLN A 424 10.86 15.79 29.32
N SER A 425 10.35 14.71 28.74
CA SER A 425 10.58 13.35 29.24
C SER A 425 12.07 12.99 29.23
N LYS A 426 12.82 13.43 28.20
CA LYS A 426 14.28 13.26 28.16
C LYS A 426 14.98 14.10 29.23
N LYS A 427 14.51 15.33 29.49
CA LYS A 427 15.05 16.17 30.58
C LYS A 427 14.85 15.50 31.93
N GLU A 428 13.67 14.93 32.19
CA GLU A 428 13.41 14.18 33.42
C GLU A 428 14.30 12.94 33.54
N LEU A 429 14.52 12.20 32.46
CA LEU A 429 15.45 11.06 32.45
C LEU A 429 16.89 11.51 32.76
N ILE A 430 17.37 12.57 32.11
CA ILE A 430 18.69 13.14 32.39
C ILE A 430 18.78 13.59 33.84
N TRP A 431 17.74 14.25 34.36
CA TRP A 431 17.69 14.68 35.75
C TRP A 431 17.74 13.51 36.74
N TYR A 432 17.02 12.43 36.46
CA TYR A 432 17.10 11.18 37.21
C TYR A 432 18.54 10.61 37.18
N LEU A 433 19.16 10.53 36.01
CA LEU A 433 20.56 10.07 35.89
C LEU A 433 21.53 10.95 36.68
N MET A 434 21.30 12.27 36.75
CA MET A 434 22.13 13.17 37.54
C MET A 434 21.95 12.99 39.06
N LYS A 435 20.77 12.58 39.52
CA LYS A 435 20.46 12.48 40.96
C LYS A 435 20.66 11.08 41.52
N SER A 436 20.35 10.07 40.73
CA SER A 436 20.30 8.67 41.14
C SER A 436 21.09 7.76 40.19
N GLY A 437 21.76 8.30 39.16
CA GLY A 437 22.52 7.47 38.22
C GLY A 437 23.68 6.70 38.84
N GLY A 438 24.25 7.20 39.95
CA GLY A 438 25.30 6.51 40.71
C GLY A 438 24.87 5.16 41.28
N GLU A 439 23.57 4.98 41.49
CA GLU A 439 22.96 3.73 41.98
C GLU A 439 22.81 2.69 40.85
N ASN A 440 22.90 3.08 39.58
CA ASN A 440 22.72 2.14 38.47
C ASN A 440 23.86 1.09 38.46
N PRO A 441 23.57 -0.23 38.40
CA PRO A 441 24.62 -1.26 38.32
C PRO A 441 25.68 -1.03 37.23
N LEU A 442 25.33 -0.33 36.15
CA LEU A 442 26.24 0.09 35.09
C LEU A 442 27.39 0.97 35.59
N THR A 443 27.18 1.83 36.59
CA THR A 443 28.24 2.71 37.10
C THR A 443 29.35 1.92 37.77
N LYS A 444 28.99 0.89 38.55
CA LYS A 444 29.96 -0.03 39.19
C LYS A 444 30.89 -0.71 38.18
N ILE A 445 30.38 -1.09 37.01
CA ILE A 445 31.19 -1.72 35.96
C ILE A 445 32.18 -0.71 35.35
N LEU A 446 31.81 0.56 35.32
CA LEU A 446 32.57 1.64 34.69
C LEU A 446 33.51 2.38 35.64
N ASP A 447 33.54 2.05 36.93
CA ASP A 447 34.37 2.73 37.97
C ASP A 447 35.87 2.81 37.59
N ASN A 448 36.36 1.82 36.84
CA ASN A 448 37.76 1.76 36.41
C ASN A 448 38.05 2.58 35.14
N ILE A 449 37.03 3.17 34.51
CA ILE A 449 37.16 3.97 33.29
C ILE A 449 36.90 5.44 33.62
N THR A 450 37.96 6.24 33.61
CA THR A 450 37.85 7.68 33.81
C THR A 450 37.00 8.33 32.70
N PRO A 451 35.99 9.16 33.01
CA PRO A 451 35.26 9.94 32.02
C PRO A 451 36.20 10.85 31.19
N LEU A 452 35.79 11.19 29.96
CA LEU A 452 36.48 12.25 29.21
C LEU A 452 36.24 13.61 29.88
N PRO A 453 37.18 14.57 29.77
CA PRO A 453 37.15 15.85 30.49
C PRO A 453 36.14 16.84 29.89
N PHE A 454 34.86 16.48 29.86
CA PHE A 454 33.78 17.31 29.34
C PHE A 454 33.55 18.60 30.16
N GLU A 455 34.21 18.77 31.33
CA GLU A 455 34.12 19.99 32.14
C GLU A 455 34.63 21.23 31.40
N GLU A 456 35.50 21.05 30.41
CA GLU A 456 36.06 22.13 29.59
C GLU A 456 35.12 22.55 28.44
N CYS A 457 34.01 21.82 28.24
CA CYS A 457 33.06 22.04 27.16
C CYS A 457 31.79 22.78 27.60
N ASN A 458 31.01 23.26 26.62
CA ASN A 458 29.65 23.76 26.87
C ASN A 458 28.66 22.59 27.03
N ILE A 459 28.64 21.98 28.22
CA ILE A 459 27.79 20.82 28.54
C ILE A 459 26.31 21.10 28.24
N ASN A 460 25.82 22.31 28.51
CA ASN A 460 24.42 22.67 28.24
C ASN A 460 24.07 22.60 26.75
N TYR A 461 25.01 22.91 25.87
CA TYR A 461 24.82 22.75 24.44
C TYR A 461 24.68 21.26 24.05
N PHE A 462 25.52 20.38 24.61
CA PHE A 462 25.45 18.93 24.35
C PHE A 462 24.15 18.31 24.89
N LEU A 463 23.74 18.69 26.11
CA LEU A 463 22.46 18.26 26.68
C LEU A 463 21.29 18.69 25.79
N ARG A 464 21.30 19.94 25.31
CA ARG A 464 20.28 20.43 24.37
C ARG A 464 20.24 19.58 23.10
N SER A 465 21.39 19.30 22.49
CA SER A 465 21.50 18.47 21.27
C SER A 465 20.89 17.07 21.47
N LEU A 466 21.20 16.40 22.59
CA LEU A 466 20.62 15.10 22.95
C LEU A 466 19.10 15.16 23.17
N ILE A 467 18.61 16.23 23.81
CA ILE A 467 17.18 16.41 24.09
C ILE A 467 16.41 16.65 22.78
N THR A 468 16.88 17.54 21.92
CA THR A 468 16.16 17.96 20.71
C THR A 468 16.38 17.02 19.51
N ASN A 469 17.01 15.86 19.71
CA ASN A 469 17.42 14.95 18.63
C ASN A 469 18.19 15.69 17.53
N ASP A 470 19.08 16.61 17.91
CA ASP A 470 19.90 17.27 16.90
C ASP A 470 20.87 16.25 16.31
N ASN A 471 20.88 16.15 14.98
CA ASN A 471 21.82 15.26 14.29
C ASN A 471 23.19 15.93 14.13
N ASP A 472 23.25 17.26 14.31
CA ASP A 472 24.51 17.99 14.33
C ASP A 472 25.20 17.76 15.68
N THR A 473 26.02 16.71 15.71
CA THR A 473 26.87 16.33 16.85
C THR A 473 28.32 16.74 16.61
N TYR A 474 28.60 17.62 15.63
CA TYR A 474 29.95 17.98 15.21
C TYR A 474 30.84 18.38 16.38
N MET A 475 30.37 19.24 17.29
CA MET A 475 31.17 19.67 18.44
C MET A 475 31.44 18.53 19.45
N ILE A 476 30.51 17.59 19.63
CA ILE A 476 30.74 16.40 20.49
C ILE A 476 31.76 15.50 19.81
N TYR A 477 31.59 15.25 18.51
CA TYR A 477 32.49 14.42 17.73
C TYR A 477 33.92 14.98 17.70
N ASP A 478 34.08 16.27 17.42
CA ASP A 478 35.38 16.94 17.33
C ASP A 478 36.12 16.88 18.67
N PHE A 479 35.42 17.18 19.78
CA PHE A 479 35.98 17.03 21.12
C PHE A 479 36.40 15.59 21.42
N VAL A 480 35.49 14.62 21.26
CA VAL A 480 35.79 13.20 21.55
C VAL A 480 36.91 12.67 20.67
N SER A 481 36.98 13.10 19.41
CA SER A 481 38.05 12.71 18.47
C SER A 481 39.41 13.21 18.96
N ASN A 482 39.50 14.48 19.35
CA ASN A 482 40.74 15.06 19.87
C ASN A 482 41.21 14.33 21.15
N GLU A 483 40.30 14.10 22.10
CA GLU A 483 40.61 13.35 23.32
C GLU A 483 41.04 11.90 23.03
N TYR A 484 40.42 11.26 22.03
CA TYR A 484 40.79 9.91 21.63
C TYR A 484 42.17 9.87 20.96
N ASP A 485 42.53 10.87 20.16
CA ASP A 485 43.87 10.98 19.58
C ASP A 485 44.93 11.08 20.69
N GLU A 486 44.71 11.91 21.72
CA GLU A 486 45.61 12.00 22.88
C GLU A 486 45.73 10.67 23.63
N LEU A 487 44.61 9.97 23.88
CA LEU A 487 44.61 8.67 24.54
C LEU A 487 45.34 7.60 23.73
N VAL A 488 45.22 7.63 22.40
CA VAL A 488 45.93 6.71 21.49
C VAL A 488 47.43 6.95 21.55
N GLU A 489 47.87 8.22 21.52
CA GLU A 489 49.27 8.60 21.65
C GLU A 489 49.87 8.17 23.00
N GLN A 490 49.11 8.30 24.08
CA GLN A 490 49.55 7.90 25.43
C GLN A 490 49.58 6.37 25.62
N ASN A 491 48.50 5.66 25.27
CA ASN A 491 48.40 4.21 25.38
C ASN A 491 47.28 3.62 24.51
N LYS A 492 47.65 3.24 23.29
CA LYS A 492 46.75 2.61 22.31
C LYS A 492 46.00 1.37 22.82
N LEU A 493 46.62 0.52 23.64
CA LEU A 493 45.95 -0.69 24.14
C LEU A 493 44.82 -0.32 25.11
N LYS A 494 45.09 0.61 26.04
CA LYS A 494 44.10 1.12 27.00
C LYS A 494 42.96 1.87 26.32
N TRP A 495 43.27 2.67 25.28
CA TRP A 495 42.24 3.28 24.45
C TRP A 495 41.34 2.24 23.78
N LYS A 496 41.92 1.17 23.21
CA LYS A 496 41.15 0.11 22.56
C LYS A 496 40.20 -0.59 23.54
N GLU A 497 40.71 -0.94 24.72
CA GLU A 497 39.92 -1.52 25.82
C GLU A 497 38.76 -0.59 26.24
N ARG A 498 39.02 0.72 26.37
CA ARG A 498 37.97 1.72 26.63
C ARG A 498 36.86 1.66 25.57
N CYS A 499 37.21 1.65 24.28
CA CYS A 499 36.23 1.62 23.20
C CYS A 499 35.40 0.32 23.21
N GLU A 500 36.04 -0.83 23.42
CA GLU A 500 35.36 -2.12 23.55
C GLU A 500 34.35 -2.08 24.70
N ILE A 501 34.78 -1.67 25.89
CA ILE A 501 33.89 -1.60 27.06
C ILE A 501 32.73 -0.63 26.85
N ILE A 502 32.99 0.58 26.33
CA ILE A 502 31.92 1.56 26.09
C ILE A 502 30.88 1.02 25.08
N ASN A 503 31.33 0.39 23.99
CA ASN A 503 30.44 -0.16 22.97
C ASN A 503 29.60 -1.33 23.47
N ASP A 504 30.17 -2.18 24.32
CA ASP A 504 29.49 -3.36 24.84
C ASP A 504 28.52 -3.02 25.98
N ILE A 505 28.73 -1.90 26.68
CA ILE A 505 27.99 -1.52 27.89
C ILE A 505 26.94 -0.42 27.66
N ILE A 506 27.34 0.74 27.13
CA ILE A 506 26.50 1.94 27.16
C ILE A 506 25.35 1.80 26.16
N GLY A 507 24.11 1.73 26.68
CA GLY A 507 22.89 1.64 25.86
C GLY A 507 22.59 0.26 25.29
N ASN A 508 23.35 -0.78 25.67
CA ASN A 508 23.09 -2.15 25.23
C ASN A 508 21.91 -2.77 25.99
N THR A 509 20.80 -2.99 25.28
CA THR A 509 19.56 -3.54 25.85
C THR A 509 19.61 -5.05 26.11
N ASN A 510 20.71 -5.73 25.76
CA ASN A 510 20.89 -7.17 26.00
C ASN A 510 21.74 -7.49 27.24
N LEU A 511 22.09 -6.47 28.04
CA LEU A 511 22.74 -6.67 29.33
C LEU A 511 21.72 -7.10 30.38
N TYR A 512 22.02 -8.20 31.05
CA TYR A 512 21.28 -8.70 32.20
C TYR A 512 22.18 -8.61 33.42
N PHE A 513 21.70 -7.95 34.47
CA PHE A 513 22.36 -7.94 35.77
C PHE A 513 21.75 -9.07 36.60
N ASP A 514 22.58 -9.94 37.17
CA ASP A 514 22.11 -10.95 38.12
C ASP A 514 21.47 -10.26 39.34
N ASP A 515 20.39 -10.84 39.87
CA ASP A 515 19.54 -10.28 40.92
C ASP A 515 20.32 -9.90 42.21
N GLU A 516 21.51 -10.47 42.43
CA GLU A 516 22.39 -10.15 43.57
C GLU A 516 22.88 -8.68 43.59
N LEU A 517 22.74 -7.92 42.50
CA LEU A 517 23.06 -6.49 42.45
C LEU A 517 21.88 -5.57 42.85
N TYR A 518 20.67 -6.12 43.01
CA TYR A 518 19.46 -5.40 43.41
C TYR A 518 19.08 -5.60 44.90
N ASP A 519 19.75 -6.51 45.63
CA ASP A 519 19.43 -6.83 47.03
C ASP A 519 19.80 -5.74 48.06
N ASP A 520 20.49 -4.67 47.67
CA ASP A 520 20.81 -3.53 48.56
C ASP A 520 19.71 -2.43 48.56
N TYR A 521 18.60 -2.61 47.84
CA TYR A 521 17.46 -1.68 47.81
C TYR A 521 16.30 -2.15 48.71
N GLU A 522 16.54 -2.30 50.02
CA GLU A 522 15.42 -2.35 50.96
C GLU A 522 14.78 -0.95 51.06
N VAL A 523 13.65 -0.79 50.36
CA VAL A 523 12.71 0.30 50.59
C VAL A 523 12.00 -0.01 51.90
N ASP A 524 12.25 0.80 52.95
CA ASP A 524 11.44 0.80 54.17
C ASP A 524 9.95 0.96 53.77
N GLU A 525 9.18 -0.12 53.95
CA GLU A 525 7.73 -0.11 53.79
C GLU A 525 7.15 0.87 54.82
N CYS A 526 6.67 2.02 54.35
CA CYS A 526 5.76 2.85 55.13
C CYS A 526 4.44 2.08 55.30
N ASP A 527 4.27 1.50 56.48
CA ASP A 527 2.99 1.08 57.04
C ASP A 527 1.95 2.20 56.87
N ASN A 528 0.93 1.95 56.04
CA ASN A 528 -0.31 2.72 56.07
C ASN A 528 -1.29 2.00 57.00
N GLU A 529 -1.38 2.47 58.24
CA GLU A 529 -2.61 2.36 59.03
C GLU A 529 -3.56 3.52 58.66
N ASP A 530 -4.80 3.13 58.32
CA ASP A 530 -6.07 3.87 58.19
C ASP A 530 -6.28 4.93 57.07
#